data_AF-A0A7X6VUG6-F1
#
_entry.id   AF-A0A7X6VUG6-F1
#
_cell.length_a   1.000
_cell.length_b   1.000
_cell.length_c   1.000
_cell.angle_alpha   90.00
_cell.angle_beta   90.00
_cell.angle_gamma   90.00
#
_symmetry.space_group_name_H-M   'P 1'
#
loop_
_entity.id
_entity.type
_entity.pdbx_description
1 polymer ?
#
loop_
_entity_poly.entity_id
_entity_poly.type
_entity_poly.pdbx_seq_one_letter_code
_entity_poly.pdbx_strand_id
1 'polypeptide(L)'
;MYGTIFWIIIAILLFDFLIENYLDYLNIKRMGSKIPRELEGIYDKDEYAKQQAYQRENHRLGIYSGTLSFLITLAMFVFFGFAIVDSIAWSITSHAILAALLFFGIIMLASNILGIPFSVYDTFVIEEKFGFNKTTPKIFISDQLKGLLLGAVIGGGLLALIIFIYQKTQNLFWIYAWIAVSLFSIFMAMFYSNLIVPLFNKQT
;
A
#
# COMPACT_ATOMS: atom_id res chain seq x y z
N MET A 1 8.94 27.07 13.24
CA MET A 1 9.00 27.74 11.93
C MET A 1 9.36 26.68 10.90
N TYR A 2 8.54 26.51 9.85
CA TYR A 2 8.81 25.48 8.83
C TYR A 2 10.07 25.81 8.04
N GLY A 3 10.99 24.85 7.94
CA GLY A 3 12.23 25.01 7.17
C GLY A 3 12.01 24.83 5.67
N THR A 4 12.98 25.24 4.86
CA THR A 4 12.93 25.08 3.38
C THR A 4 12.67 23.64 2.96
N ILE A 5 13.26 22.66 3.67
CA ILE A 5 13.07 21.23 3.40
C ILE A 5 11.59 20.81 3.54
N PHE A 6 10.88 21.36 4.53
CA PHE A 6 9.46 21.06 4.71
C PHE A 6 8.65 21.49 3.49
N TRP A 7 8.85 22.72 3.01
CA TRP A 7 8.14 23.23 1.83
C TRP A 7 8.51 22.47 0.55
N ILE A 8 9.75 22.00 0.43
CA ILE A 8 10.14 21.11 -0.68
C ILE A 8 9.37 19.80 -0.63
N ILE A 9 9.26 19.15 0.55
CA ILE A 9 8.49 17.91 0.70
C ILE A 9 7.02 18.13 0.33
N ILE A 10 6.40 19.22 0.82
CA ILE A 10 5.01 19.55 0.49
C ILE A 10 4.84 19.82 -1.01
N ALA A 11 5.78 20.53 -1.63
CA ALA A 11 5.74 20.81 -3.06
C ALA A 11 5.86 19.52 -3.89
N ILE A 12 6.75 18.60 -3.53
CA ILE A 12 6.89 17.29 -4.18
C ILE A 12 5.60 16.49 -4.04
N LEU A 13 5.06 16.39 -2.82
CA LEU A 13 3.82 15.65 -2.54
C LEU A 13 2.62 16.22 -3.31
N LEU A 14 2.50 17.55 -3.40
CA LEU A 14 1.48 18.21 -4.21
C LEU A 14 1.67 17.95 -5.70
N PHE A 15 2.90 18.08 -6.20
CA PHE A 15 3.22 17.89 -7.60
C PHE A 15 2.93 16.46 -8.06
N ASP A 16 3.36 15.48 -7.27
CA ASP A 16 3.12 14.06 -7.47
C ASP A 16 1.62 13.77 -7.58
N PHE A 17 0.84 14.19 -6.58
CA PHE A 17 -0.61 14.03 -6.58
C PHE A 17 -1.30 14.68 -7.78
N LEU A 18 -0.88 15.89 -8.17
CA LEU A 18 -1.46 16.59 -9.31
C LEU A 18 -1.12 15.90 -10.64
N ILE A 19 0.11 15.43 -10.80
CA ILE A 19 0.53 14.72 -12.02
C ILE A 19 -0.16 13.38 -12.14
N GLU A 20 -0.19 12.57 -11.08
CA GLU A 20 -0.83 11.26 -11.10
C GLU A 20 -2.31 11.40 -11.48
N ASN A 21 -3.06 12.27 -10.81
CA ASN A 21 -4.47 12.51 -11.13
C ASN A 21 -4.67 13.07 -12.56
N TYR A 22 -3.72 13.87 -13.06
CA TYR A 22 -3.80 14.37 -14.43
C TYR A 22 -3.57 13.26 -15.46
N LEU A 23 -2.56 12.41 -15.26
CA LEU A 23 -2.29 11.26 -16.12
C LEU A 23 -3.47 10.28 -16.13
N ASP A 24 -4.04 10.04 -14.96
CA ASP A 24 -5.21 9.21 -14.76
C ASP A 24 -6.45 9.76 -15.47
N TYR A 25 -6.70 11.06 -15.35
CA TYR A 25 -7.73 11.74 -16.11
C TYR A 25 -7.53 11.57 -17.62
N LEU A 26 -6.29 11.73 -18.12
CA LEU A 26 -5.98 11.53 -19.54
C LEU A 26 -6.23 10.07 -19.97
N ASN A 27 -5.89 9.10 -19.14
CA ASN A 27 -6.12 7.68 -19.39
C ASN A 27 -7.60 7.37 -19.53
N ILE A 28 -8.46 7.78 -18.58
CA ILE A 28 -9.90 7.57 -18.69
C ILE A 28 -10.48 8.28 -19.92
N LYS A 29 -10.05 9.53 -20.17
CA LYS A 29 -10.56 10.33 -21.28
C LYS A 29 -10.31 9.65 -22.63
N ARG A 30 -9.16 8.97 -22.76
CA ARG A 30 -8.81 8.18 -23.96
C ARG A 30 -9.44 6.79 -23.97
N MET A 31 -9.94 6.31 -22.82
CA MET A 31 -10.61 5.02 -22.68
C MET A 31 -12.00 5.06 -23.34
N GLY A 32 -12.00 4.83 -24.66
CA GLY A 32 -13.17 4.84 -25.51
C GLY A 32 -14.01 3.56 -25.39
N SER A 33 -15.31 3.69 -25.65
CA SER A 33 -16.23 2.54 -25.75
C SER A 33 -16.16 1.83 -27.11
N LYS A 34 -15.42 2.39 -28.07
CA LYS A 34 -15.26 1.82 -29.41
C LYS A 34 -13.98 1.00 -29.46
N ILE A 35 -14.12 -0.25 -29.92
CA ILE A 35 -12.98 -1.12 -30.22
C ILE A 35 -12.17 -0.45 -31.35
N PRO A 36 -10.84 -0.33 -31.20
CA PRO A 36 -9.96 0.11 -32.28
C PRO A 36 -10.10 -0.82 -33.50
N ARG A 37 -9.98 -0.29 -34.71
CA ARG A 37 -10.17 -1.07 -35.96
C ARG A 37 -9.25 -2.28 -36.03
N GLU A 38 -8.05 -2.15 -35.47
CA GLU A 38 -7.03 -3.19 -35.40
C GLU A 38 -7.44 -4.38 -34.53
N LEU A 39 -8.43 -4.19 -33.65
CA LEU A 39 -8.94 -5.18 -32.70
C LEU A 39 -10.37 -5.63 -33.02
N GLU A 40 -10.97 -5.13 -34.10
CA GLU A 40 -12.29 -5.56 -34.56
C GLU A 40 -12.27 -7.05 -34.94
N GLY A 41 -13.24 -7.81 -34.40
CA GLY A 41 -13.34 -9.26 -34.63
C GLY A 41 -12.45 -10.12 -33.71
N ILE A 42 -11.57 -9.50 -32.92
CA ILE A 42 -10.80 -10.19 -31.86
C ILE A 42 -11.55 -10.12 -30.53
N TYR A 43 -12.06 -8.94 -30.19
CA TYR A 43 -12.81 -8.71 -28.95
C TYR A 43 -14.31 -8.79 -29.19
N ASP A 44 -15.01 -9.45 -28.27
CA ASP A 44 -16.45 -9.33 -28.15
C ASP A 44 -16.83 -7.91 -27.69
N LYS A 45 -17.86 -7.34 -28.31
CA LYS A 45 -18.29 -5.95 -28.07
C LYS A 45 -18.86 -5.76 -26.67
N ASP A 46 -19.61 -6.73 -26.18
CA ASP A 46 -20.27 -6.65 -24.88
C ASP A 46 -19.26 -6.88 -23.75
N GLU A 47 -18.33 -7.82 -23.93
CA GLU A 47 -17.22 -8.00 -22.99
C GLU A 47 -16.31 -6.77 -22.94
N TYR A 48 -15.97 -6.18 -24.09
CA TYR A 48 -15.17 -4.95 -24.12
C TYR A 48 -15.88 -3.81 -23.38
N ALA A 49 -17.17 -3.59 -23.64
CA ALA A 49 -17.94 -2.58 -22.93
C ALA A 49 -18.00 -2.83 -21.42
N LYS A 50 -18.15 -4.10 -21.00
CA LYS A 50 -18.12 -4.51 -19.60
C LYS A 50 -16.77 -4.23 -18.95
N GLN A 51 -15.66 -4.56 -19.62
CA GLN A 51 -14.30 -4.26 -19.15
C GLN A 51 -14.07 -2.76 -18.98
N GLN A 52 -14.50 -1.94 -19.95
CA GLN A 52 -14.36 -0.48 -19.86
C GLN A 52 -15.20 0.10 -18.72
N ALA A 53 -16.40 -0.43 -18.47
CA ALA A 53 -17.23 -0.03 -17.33
C ALA A 53 -16.57 -0.39 -15.99
N TYR A 54 -16.03 -1.60 -15.88
CA TYR A 54 -15.28 -2.06 -14.70
C TYR A 54 -14.08 -1.16 -14.42
N GLN A 55 -13.24 -0.89 -15.43
CA GLN A 55 -12.09 -0.01 -15.30
C GLN A 55 -12.48 1.40 -14.84
N ARG A 56 -13.60 1.95 -15.33
CA ARG A 56 -14.10 3.28 -14.89
C ARG A 56 -14.53 3.28 -13.42
N GLU A 57 -15.11 2.20 -12.93
CA GLU A 57 -15.57 2.13 -11.53
C GLU A 57 -14.40 1.97 -10.57
N ASN A 58 -13.47 1.07 -10.87
CA ASN A 58 -12.22 0.95 -10.11
C ASN A 58 -11.43 2.25 -10.12
N HIS A 59 -11.37 2.93 -11.26
CA HIS A 59 -10.70 4.20 -11.36
C HIS A 59 -11.33 5.26 -10.45
N ARG A 60 -12.66 5.38 -10.43
CA ARG A 60 -13.36 6.31 -9.54
C ARG A 60 -13.06 6.01 -8.08
N LEU A 61 -13.08 4.74 -7.70
CA LEU A 61 -12.72 4.32 -6.34
C LEU A 61 -11.27 4.71 -6.01
N GLY A 62 -10.34 4.50 -6.95
CA GLY A 62 -8.94 4.89 -6.86
C GLY A 62 -8.73 6.39 -6.64
N ILE A 63 -9.49 7.25 -7.34
CA ILE A 63 -9.45 8.70 -7.10
C ILE A 63 -9.88 9.02 -5.66
N TYR A 64 -10.97 8.41 -5.17
CA TYR A 64 -11.47 8.69 -3.82
C TYR A 64 -10.48 8.22 -2.73
N SER A 65 -9.97 6.99 -2.85
CA SER A 65 -9.01 6.46 -1.89
C SER A 65 -7.68 7.21 -1.95
N GLY A 66 -7.17 7.48 -3.15
CA GLY A 66 -5.93 8.26 -3.37
C GLY A 66 -6.03 9.68 -2.83
N THR A 67 -7.15 10.36 -3.08
CA THR A 67 -7.39 11.72 -2.54
C THR A 67 -7.44 11.71 -1.02
N LEU A 68 -8.12 10.73 -0.41
CA LEU A 68 -8.16 10.62 1.05
C LEU A 68 -6.75 10.36 1.62
N SER A 69 -6.00 9.42 1.04
CA SER A 69 -4.63 9.13 1.46
C SER A 69 -3.71 10.35 1.34
N PHE A 70 -3.82 11.10 0.25
CA PHE A 70 -3.12 12.37 0.06
C PHE A 70 -3.45 13.38 1.16
N LEU A 71 -4.75 13.62 1.43
CA LEU A 71 -5.20 14.56 2.45
C LEU A 71 -4.73 14.16 3.85
N ILE A 72 -4.79 12.86 4.18
CA ILE A 72 -4.28 12.35 5.46
C ILE A 72 -2.78 12.57 5.57
N THR A 73 -2.01 12.26 4.52
CA THR A 73 -0.55 12.44 4.52
C THR A 73 -0.18 13.90 4.66
N LEU A 74 -0.86 14.78 3.92
CA LEU A 74 -0.69 16.22 4.02
C LEU A 74 -1.02 16.72 5.44
N ALA A 75 -2.12 16.25 6.04
CA ALA A 75 -2.49 16.58 7.41
C ALA A 75 -1.43 16.08 8.42
N MET A 76 -0.87 14.89 8.24
CA MET A 76 0.21 14.35 9.07
C MET A 76 1.46 15.23 9.02
N PHE A 77 1.79 15.82 7.88
CA PHE A 77 2.89 16.79 7.79
C PHE A 77 2.54 18.13 8.41
N VAL A 78 1.40 18.72 8.06
CA VAL A 78 1.00 20.08 8.48
C VAL A 78 0.71 20.16 9.99
N PHE A 79 0.15 19.10 10.58
CA PHE A 79 -0.17 19.05 12.01
C PHE A 79 0.85 18.29 12.84
N PHE A 80 2.03 17.99 12.28
CA PHE A 80 3.08 17.22 12.95
C PHE A 80 2.61 15.85 13.46
N GLY A 81 1.64 15.23 12.77
CA GLY A 81 1.07 13.94 13.13
C GLY A 81 2.12 12.84 13.28
N PHE A 82 3.17 12.82 12.45
CA PHE A 82 4.27 11.87 12.62
C PHE A 82 5.04 12.09 13.94
N ALA A 83 5.27 13.34 14.35
CA ALA A 83 5.92 13.64 15.63
C ALA A 83 5.03 13.25 16.82
N ILE A 84 3.71 13.37 16.68
CA ILE A 84 2.75 12.90 17.69
C ILE A 84 2.85 11.39 17.85
N VAL A 85 2.84 10.63 16.74
CA VAL A 85 2.96 9.17 16.79
C VAL A 85 4.33 8.73 17.33
N ASP A 86 5.41 9.42 16.97
CA ASP A 86 6.74 9.18 17.52
C ASP A 86 6.79 9.41 19.04
N SER A 87 6.19 10.51 19.51
CA SER A 87 6.09 10.82 20.93
C SER A 87 5.29 9.75 21.69
N ILE A 88 4.20 9.24 21.11
CA ILE A 88 3.43 8.13 21.69
C ILE A 88 4.32 6.89 21.80
N ALA A 89 5.05 6.52 20.75
CA ALA A 89 5.91 5.34 20.78
C ALA A 89 6.99 5.43 21.87
N TRP A 90 7.68 6.56 21.98
CA TRP A 90 8.71 6.79 23.01
C TRP A 90 8.15 6.93 24.43
N SER A 91 6.88 7.34 24.58
CA SER A 91 6.23 7.35 25.89
C SER A 91 5.97 5.94 26.46
N ILE A 92 5.90 4.93 25.58
CA ILE A 92 5.63 3.53 25.97
C ILE A 92 6.94 2.78 26.26
N THR A 93 8.04 3.12 25.57
CA THR A 93 9.30 2.39 25.70
C THR A 93 10.52 3.29 25.48
N SER A 94 11.59 3.01 26.23
CA SER A 94 12.91 3.62 26.03
C SER A 94 13.80 2.83 25.07
N HIS A 95 13.35 1.66 24.60
CA HIS A 95 14.14 0.81 23.72
C HIS A 95 13.91 1.18 22.25
N ALA A 96 14.94 1.69 21.56
CA ALA A 96 14.77 2.28 20.22
C ALA A 96 14.15 1.33 19.18
N ILE A 97 14.49 0.04 19.20
CA ILE A 97 13.86 -0.95 18.31
C ILE A 97 12.35 -1.05 18.57
N LEU A 98 11.94 -1.12 19.84
CA LEU A 98 10.52 -1.21 20.19
C LEU A 98 9.78 0.09 19.86
N ALA A 99 10.41 1.24 20.10
CA ALA A 99 9.84 2.54 19.75
C ALA A 99 9.58 2.62 18.23
N ALA A 100 10.54 2.22 17.39
CA ALA A 100 10.34 2.18 15.94
C ALA A 100 9.24 1.19 15.52
N LEU A 101 9.21 -0.01 16.10
CA LEU A 101 8.16 -1.00 15.81
C LEU A 101 6.77 -0.48 16.19
N LEU A 102 6.64 0.22 17.32
CA LEU A 102 5.40 0.86 17.75
C LEU A 102 5.01 2.00 16.80
N PHE A 103 5.95 2.87 16.45
CA PHE A 103 5.73 3.97 15.51
C PHE A 103 5.16 3.45 14.18
N PHE A 104 5.89 2.54 13.52
CA PHE A 104 5.45 1.99 12.24
C PHE A 104 4.19 1.11 12.39
N GLY A 105 4.05 0.40 13.52
CA GLY A 105 2.85 -0.38 13.83
C GLY A 105 1.59 0.47 13.94
N ILE A 106 1.66 1.61 14.64
CA ILE A 106 0.54 2.55 14.77
C ILE A 106 0.16 3.11 13.39
N ILE A 107 1.14 3.56 12.60
CA ILE A 107 0.91 4.08 11.25
C ILE A 107 0.28 3.01 10.35
N MET A 108 0.81 1.77 10.38
CA MET A 108 0.31 0.66 9.58
C MET A 108 -1.13 0.30 9.95
N LEU A 109 -1.45 0.21 11.25
CA LEU A 109 -2.80 -0.10 11.71
C LEU A 109 -3.79 1.01 11.34
N ALA A 110 -3.42 2.28 11.54
CA ALA A 110 -4.24 3.41 11.14
C ALA A 110 -4.49 3.40 9.62
N SER A 111 -3.45 3.19 8.82
CA SER A 111 -3.57 3.10 7.36
C SER A 111 -4.46 1.93 6.93
N ASN A 112 -4.36 0.77 7.56
CA ASN A 112 -5.21 -0.37 7.25
C ASN A 112 -6.68 -0.06 7.56
N ILE A 113 -6.96 0.51 8.75
CA ILE A 113 -8.32 0.89 9.16
C ILE A 113 -8.95 1.88 8.18
N LEU A 114 -8.19 2.90 7.76
CA LEU A 114 -8.67 3.91 6.80
C LEU A 114 -8.88 3.32 5.40
N GLY A 115 -8.16 2.26 5.05
CA GLY A 115 -8.29 1.53 3.78
C GLY A 115 -9.47 0.55 3.74
N ILE A 116 -9.89 0.00 4.88
CA ILE A 116 -10.96 -1.03 4.94
C ILE A 116 -12.22 -0.64 4.17
N PRO A 117 -12.80 0.58 4.31
CA PRO A 117 -14.02 0.94 3.59
C PRO A 117 -13.87 0.83 2.07
N PHE A 118 -12.71 1.22 1.53
CA PHE A 118 -12.43 1.15 0.09
C PHE A 118 -12.25 -0.30 -0.35
N SER A 119 -11.49 -1.10 0.39
CA SER A 119 -11.30 -2.52 0.08
C SER A 119 -12.61 -3.32 0.14
N VAL A 120 -13.49 -2.99 1.09
CA VAL A 120 -14.83 -3.59 1.20
C VAL A 120 -15.69 -3.19 0.01
N TYR A 121 -15.68 -1.92 -0.38
CA TYR A 121 -16.44 -1.45 -1.54
C TYR A 121 -15.94 -2.10 -2.84
N ASP A 122 -14.63 -2.17 -3.02
CA ASP A 122 -14.00 -2.84 -4.16
C ASP A 122 -14.46 -4.31 -4.26
N THR A 123 -14.24 -5.10 -3.20
CA THR A 123 -14.51 -6.55 -3.22
C THR A 123 -16.01 -6.90 -3.24
N PHE A 124 -16.84 -6.22 -2.45
CA PHE A 124 -18.24 -6.62 -2.25
C PHE A 124 -19.26 -5.78 -3.03
N VAL A 125 -18.82 -4.70 -3.68
CA VAL A 125 -19.69 -3.88 -4.55
C VAL A 125 -19.20 -3.93 -5.98
N ILE A 126 -17.95 -3.57 -6.27
CA ILE A 126 -17.45 -3.51 -7.65
C ILE A 126 -17.24 -4.92 -8.19
N GLU A 127 -16.37 -5.72 -7.57
CA GLU A 127 -16.07 -7.08 -8.02
C GLU A 127 -17.32 -7.97 -8.10
N GLU A 128 -18.25 -7.83 -7.14
CA GLU A 128 -19.54 -8.53 -7.14
C GLU A 128 -20.41 -8.12 -8.34
N LYS A 129 -20.52 -6.81 -8.61
CA LYS A 129 -21.29 -6.27 -9.74
C LYS A 129 -20.81 -6.80 -11.08
N PHE A 130 -19.51 -7.04 -11.24
CA PHE A 130 -18.94 -7.58 -12.48
C PHE A 130 -18.83 -9.11 -12.49
N GLY A 131 -19.19 -9.79 -11.38
CA GLY A 131 -19.20 -11.25 -11.25
C GLY A 131 -17.82 -11.87 -10.98
N PHE A 132 -16.85 -11.05 -10.62
CA PHE A 132 -15.47 -11.45 -10.37
C PHE A 132 -15.22 -11.85 -8.91
N ASN A 133 -16.05 -11.36 -7.98
CA ASN A 133 -15.89 -11.72 -6.57
C ASN A 133 -16.06 -13.25 -6.36
N LYS A 134 -15.06 -13.85 -5.71
CA LYS A 134 -15.06 -15.25 -5.23
C LYS A 134 -14.80 -15.34 -3.73
N THR A 135 -14.76 -14.19 -3.05
CA THR A 135 -14.40 -14.05 -1.63
C THR A 135 -15.66 -13.90 -0.79
N THR A 136 -15.63 -14.48 0.41
CA THR A 136 -16.68 -14.28 1.42
C THR A 136 -16.20 -13.32 2.50
N PRO A 137 -17.10 -12.66 3.25
CA PRO A 137 -16.70 -11.77 4.36
C PRO A 137 -15.78 -12.44 5.38
N LYS A 138 -15.97 -13.74 5.65
CA LYS A 138 -15.11 -14.52 6.54
C LYS A 138 -13.69 -14.68 5.98
N ILE A 139 -13.57 -14.98 4.70
CA ILE A 139 -12.25 -15.11 4.03
C ILE A 139 -11.57 -13.76 4.00
N PHE A 140 -12.30 -12.70 3.60
CA PHE A 140 -11.78 -11.34 3.54
C PHE A 140 -11.16 -10.88 4.88
N ILE A 141 -11.90 -10.99 5.99
CA ILE A 141 -11.39 -10.59 7.31
C ILE A 141 -10.21 -11.49 7.73
N SER A 142 -10.31 -12.80 7.49
CA SER A 142 -9.24 -13.73 7.84
C SER A 142 -7.94 -13.37 7.10
N ASP A 143 -8.02 -13.01 5.83
CA ASP A 143 -6.84 -12.71 5.02
C ASP A 143 -6.24 -11.35 5.37
N GLN A 144 -7.08 -10.36 5.72
CA GLN A 144 -6.60 -9.09 6.28
C GLN A 144 -5.82 -9.31 7.58
N LEU A 145 -6.33 -10.12 8.52
CA LEU A 145 -5.65 -10.40 9.78
C LEU A 145 -4.36 -11.20 9.58
N LYS A 146 -4.36 -12.21 8.71
CA LYS A 146 -3.14 -12.96 8.35
C LYS A 146 -2.11 -12.03 7.72
N GLY A 147 -2.53 -11.14 6.82
CA GLY A 147 -1.66 -10.15 6.18
C GLY A 147 -1.02 -9.21 7.19
N LEU A 148 -1.78 -8.68 8.13
CA LEU A 148 -1.27 -7.83 9.21
C LEU A 148 -0.27 -8.56 10.10
N LEU A 149 -0.59 -9.79 10.53
CA LEU A 149 0.32 -10.59 11.36
C LEU A 149 1.61 -10.92 10.62
N LEU A 150 1.50 -11.32 9.35
CA LEU A 150 2.66 -11.64 8.53
C LEU A 150 3.53 -10.41 8.29
N GLY A 151 2.92 -9.26 7.99
CA GLY A 151 3.61 -7.97 7.86
C GLY A 151 4.31 -7.55 9.15
N ALA A 152 3.66 -7.72 10.31
CA ALA A 152 4.25 -7.43 11.60
C ALA A 152 5.45 -8.34 11.92
N VAL A 153 5.35 -9.64 11.65
CA VAL A 153 6.42 -10.60 11.92
C VAL A 153 7.59 -10.43 10.95
N ILE A 154 7.31 -10.44 9.65
CA ILE A 154 8.36 -10.40 8.62
C ILE A 154 8.89 -8.98 8.45
N GLY A 155 8.01 -8.02 8.19
CA GLY A 155 8.38 -6.62 8.00
C GLY A 155 8.92 -5.99 9.28
N GLY A 156 8.25 -6.22 10.41
CA GLY A 156 8.74 -5.77 11.72
C GLY A 156 10.06 -6.44 12.11
N GLY A 157 10.22 -7.75 11.87
CA GLY A 157 11.47 -8.46 12.10
C GLY A 157 12.64 -7.90 11.27
N LEU A 158 12.41 -7.65 9.98
CA LEU A 158 13.42 -7.04 9.10
C LEU A 158 13.76 -5.61 9.55
N LEU A 159 12.76 -4.80 9.91
CA LEU A 159 12.97 -3.46 10.45
C LEU A 159 13.80 -3.48 11.73
N ALA A 160 13.45 -4.37 12.66
CA ALA A 160 14.19 -4.57 13.90
C ALA A 160 15.65 -4.97 13.64
N LEU A 161 15.89 -5.84 12.66
CA LEU A 161 17.23 -6.24 12.23
C LEU A 161 18.03 -5.05 11.68
N ILE A 162 17.42 -4.23 10.82
CA ILE A 162 18.07 -3.03 10.26
C ILE A 162 18.47 -2.05 11.37
N ILE A 163 17.57 -1.80 12.33
CA ILE A 163 17.86 -0.90 13.45
C ILE A 163 18.95 -1.49 14.35
N PHE A 164 18.92 -2.81 14.59
CA PHE A 164 19.97 -3.49 15.33
C PHE A 164 21.34 -3.35 14.66
N ILE A 165 21.42 -3.56 13.34
CA ILE A 165 22.63 -3.35 12.55
C ILE A 165 23.12 -1.91 12.68
N TYR A 166 22.21 -0.93 12.56
CA TYR A 166 22.52 0.49 12.73
C TYR A 166 23.14 0.78 14.10
N GLN A 167 22.55 0.29 15.18
CA GLN A 167 23.09 0.49 16.53
C GLN A 167 24.47 -0.12 16.75
N LYS A 168 24.78 -1.23 16.07
CA LYS A 168 26.06 -1.94 16.23
C LYS A 168 27.19 -1.41 15.36
N THR A 169 26.87 -0.97 14.14
CA THR A 169 27.88 -0.67 13.11
C THR A 169 27.98 0.80 12.75
N GLN A 170 26.97 1.60 13.12
CA GLN A 170 26.89 3.05 12.92
C GLN A 170 27.30 3.46 11.50
N ASN A 171 28.54 3.89 11.26
CA ASN A 171 28.98 4.40 9.95
C ASN A 171 28.89 3.38 8.80
N LEU A 172 29.07 2.08 9.07
CA LEU A 172 29.02 1.03 8.05
C LEU A 172 27.65 0.35 7.93
N PHE A 173 26.64 0.84 8.67
CA PHE A 173 25.34 0.17 8.76
C PHE A 173 24.68 -0.06 7.41
N TRP A 174 24.82 0.90 6.49
CA TRP A 174 24.16 0.86 5.21
C TRP A 174 24.63 -0.33 4.37
N ILE A 175 25.91 -0.72 4.47
CA ILE A 175 26.46 -1.90 3.78
C ILE A 175 25.85 -3.17 4.38
N TYR A 176 25.87 -3.31 5.69
CA TYR A 176 25.36 -4.50 6.37
C TYR A 176 23.83 -4.64 6.22
N ALA A 177 23.09 -3.52 6.32
CA ALA A 177 21.66 -3.48 6.09
C ALA A 177 21.33 -3.81 4.63
N TRP A 178 22.09 -3.28 3.67
CA TRP A 178 21.93 -3.62 2.26
C TRP A 178 22.18 -5.10 1.99
N ILE A 179 23.23 -5.70 2.57
CA ILE A 179 23.49 -7.15 2.47
C ILE A 179 22.32 -7.93 3.08
N ALA A 180 21.89 -7.58 4.29
CA ALA A 180 20.80 -8.27 4.98
C ALA A 180 19.48 -8.21 4.19
N VAL A 181 19.11 -7.02 3.70
CA VAL A 181 17.91 -6.83 2.86
C VAL A 181 18.06 -7.58 1.53
N SER A 182 19.23 -7.55 0.89
CA SER A 182 19.44 -8.24 -0.39
C SER A 182 19.33 -9.77 -0.24
N LEU A 183 19.94 -10.34 0.79
CA LEU A 183 19.83 -11.77 1.11
C LEU A 183 18.38 -12.15 1.43
N PHE A 184 17.71 -11.34 2.24
CA PHE A 184 16.30 -11.52 2.55
C PHE A 184 15.42 -11.45 1.28
N SER A 185 15.66 -10.49 0.39
CA SER A 185 14.95 -10.36 -0.89
C SER A 185 15.15 -11.56 -1.80
N ILE A 186 16.38 -12.07 -1.93
CA ILE A 186 16.68 -13.29 -2.70
C ILE A 186 15.98 -14.50 -2.09
N PHE A 187 16.05 -14.65 -0.76
CA PHE A 187 15.35 -15.71 -0.04
C PHE A 187 13.85 -15.64 -0.29
N MET A 188 13.23 -14.46 -0.13
CA MET A 188 11.81 -14.30 -0.39
C MET A 188 11.46 -14.56 -1.85
N ALA A 189 12.24 -14.08 -2.82
CA ALA A 189 12.00 -14.37 -4.23
C ALA A 189 11.99 -15.88 -4.52
N MET A 190 12.84 -16.66 -3.84
CA MET A 190 12.92 -18.12 -4.02
C MET A 190 11.81 -18.87 -3.26
N PHE A 191 11.48 -18.46 -2.04
CA PHE A 191 10.64 -19.24 -1.13
C PHE A 191 9.24 -18.65 -0.90
N TYR A 192 8.91 -17.47 -1.44
CA TYR A 192 7.60 -16.83 -1.24
C TYR A 192 6.43 -17.74 -1.61
N SER A 193 6.51 -18.41 -2.77
CA SER A 193 5.45 -19.32 -3.22
C SER A 193 5.27 -20.53 -2.30
N ASN A 194 6.34 -20.99 -1.65
CA ASN A 194 6.28 -22.20 -0.81
C ASN A 194 5.99 -21.88 0.66
N LEU A 195 6.34 -20.68 1.14
CA LEU A 195 6.19 -20.30 2.56
C LEU A 195 4.99 -19.39 2.80
N ILE A 196 4.75 -18.42 1.91
CA ILE A 196 3.75 -17.37 2.14
C ILE A 196 2.42 -17.71 1.49
N VAL A 197 2.43 -18.07 0.21
CA VAL A 197 1.19 -18.34 -0.55
C VAL A 197 0.32 -19.43 0.11
N PRO A 198 0.85 -20.53 0.66
CA PRO A 198 0.02 -21.57 1.30
C PRO A 198 -0.77 -21.10 2.52
N LEU A 199 -0.37 -20.01 3.17
CA LEU A 199 -1.07 -19.44 4.33
C LEU A 199 -2.40 -18.78 3.93
N PHE A 200 -2.48 -18.32 2.67
CA PHE A 200 -3.65 -17.65 2.11
C PHE A 200 -4.46 -18.58 1.21
N ASN A 201 -3.77 -19.37 0.38
CA ASN A 201 -4.39 -20.18 -0.66
C ASN A 201 -4.07 -21.66 -0.47
N LYS A 202 -5.05 -22.52 -0.73
CA LYS A 202 -4.79 -23.95 -0.85
C LYS A 202 -4.05 -24.19 -2.17
N GLN A 203 -2.83 -24.70 -2.07
CA GLN A 203 -2.09 -25.18 -3.24
C GLN A 203 -2.46 -26.65 -3.46
N THR A 204 -3.00 -26.95 -4.64
CA THR A 204 -3.18 -28.31 -5.16
C THR A 204 -1.98 -28.71 -5.99
#